data_AF-A0A6I3LW39-F1
#
_entry.id   AF-A0A6I3LW39-F1
#
_cell.length_a   1.000
_cell.length_b   1.000
_cell.length_c   1.000
_cell.angle_alpha   90.00
_cell.angle_beta   90.00
_cell.angle_gamma   90.00
#
_symmetry.space_group_name_H-M   'P 1'
#
loop_
_entity.id
_entity.type
_entity.pdbx_description
1 polymer ?
#
loop_
_entity_poly.entity_id
_entity_poly.type
_entity_poly.pdbx_seq_one_letter_code
_entity_poly.pdbx_strand_id
1 'polypeptide(L)'
;MKKKYSIIIFSFLCYGTVIAQSAHEKTTAIQANFTEKSIEAYQQNSMDKVSELYQYLTLYSDKNSNAELKKQLMENITSLFIEENTKIYDFLSPEKKIINLSLLLNKIENKSYEFKLKPSYNSTDLSFNSWTNQYGIEVTNGISQFNFTVNQKIYFSPNEKTFGVKNKTVWDIKLGDILP
;
A
#
# COMPACT_ATOMS: atom_id res chain seq x y z
N MET A 1 -44.23 77.59 12.48
CA MET A 1 -43.00 77.07 11.83
C MET A 1 -42.56 75.80 12.54
N LYS A 2 -42.38 74.69 11.80
CA LYS A 2 -41.51 73.51 12.09
C LYS A 2 -41.97 72.61 13.28
N LYS A 3 -42.05 71.27 13.23
CA LYS A 3 -41.59 70.17 12.34
C LYS A 3 -42.54 68.98 12.60
N LYS A 4 -43.29 68.46 11.63
CA LYS A 4 -43.04 67.26 10.78
C LYS A 4 -42.61 65.99 11.53
N TYR A 5 -43.56 65.05 11.59
CA TYR A 5 -43.43 63.63 11.93
C TYR A 5 -42.44 62.90 11.03
N SER A 6 -41.72 61.94 11.59
CA SER A 6 -41.11 60.85 10.82
C SER A 6 -40.96 59.62 11.71
N ILE A 7 -41.84 58.64 11.50
CA ILE A 7 -41.67 57.25 11.96
C ILE A 7 -41.47 56.45 10.68
N ILE A 8 -40.27 55.90 10.48
CA ILE A 8 -40.00 54.88 9.47
C ILE A 8 -39.32 53.73 10.22
N ILE A 9 -40.11 52.69 10.47
CA ILE A 9 -39.64 51.39 10.94
C ILE A 9 -39.24 50.62 9.67
N PHE A 10 -37.94 50.36 9.52
CA PHE A 10 -37.44 49.52 8.44
C PHE A 10 -36.99 48.18 9.04
N SER A 11 -37.90 47.21 9.01
CA SER A 11 -37.68 45.82 9.42
C SER A 11 -36.92 45.09 8.31
N PHE A 12 -35.60 44.98 8.43
CA PHE A 12 -34.78 44.18 7.53
C PHE A 12 -34.78 42.71 8.03
N LEU A 13 -35.75 41.93 7.55
CA LEU A 13 -35.75 40.47 7.65
C LEU A 13 -34.77 39.91 6.60
N CYS A 14 -33.50 39.77 6.98
CA CYS A 14 -32.55 38.95 6.22
C CYS A 14 -32.89 37.48 6.44
N TYR A 15 -33.64 36.89 5.51
CA TYR A 15 -33.69 35.45 5.29
C TYR A 15 -32.33 35.00 4.77
N GLY A 16 -31.40 34.73 5.69
CA GLY A 16 -30.22 33.95 5.39
C GLY A 16 -30.64 32.51 5.18
N THR A 17 -30.71 32.06 3.93
CA THR A 17 -30.71 30.64 3.60
C THR A 17 -29.43 30.05 4.15
N VAL A 18 -29.52 29.38 5.29
CA VAL A 18 -28.44 28.52 5.79
C VAL A 18 -28.36 27.37 4.79
N ILE A 19 -27.46 27.50 3.82
CA ILE A 19 -27.01 26.36 3.03
C ILE A 19 -26.34 25.45 4.05
N ALA A 20 -27.05 24.40 4.45
CA ALA A 20 -26.46 23.28 5.17
C ALA A 20 -25.32 22.76 4.30
N GLN A 21 -24.08 23.08 4.66
CA GLN A 21 -22.92 22.41 4.11
C GLN A 21 -23.08 20.93 4.46
N SER A 22 -23.30 20.10 3.45
CA SER A 22 -23.26 18.66 3.57
C SER A 22 -21.87 18.28 4.09
N ALA A 23 -21.80 17.98 5.39
CA ALA A 23 -20.65 17.29 5.95
C ALA A 23 -20.53 15.92 5.26
N HIS A 24 -19.28 15.54 4.99
CA HIS A 24 -18.75 14.19 4.81
C HIS A 24 -18.21 13.82 3.41
N GLU A 25 -17.25 14.60 2.89
CA GLU A 25 -16.11 13.93 2.26
C GLU A 25 -15.23 13.38 3.37
N LYS A 26 -15.36 12.07 3.61
CA LYS A 26 -14.46 11.32 4.49
C LYS A 26 -13.09 11.34 3.82
N THR A 27 -12.26 12.30 4.21
CA THR A 27 -10.89 12.42 3.68
C THR A 27 -10.20 11.07 3.80
N THR A 28 -9.79 10.50 2.67
CA THR A 28 -9.08 9.21 2.62
C THR A 28 -7.59 9.36 2.95
N ALA A 29 -7.16 10.53 3.43
CA ALA A 29 -5.79 10.72 3.89
C ALA A 29 -5.54 9.89 5.15
N ILE A 30 -4.42 9.18 5.20
CA ILE A 30 -4.00 8.40 6.38
C ILE A 30 -3.96 9.31 7.62
N GLN A 31 -3.32 10.47 7.50
CA GLN A 31 -3.15 11.43 8.60
C GLN A 31 -4.47 12.01 9.12
N ALA A 32 -5.55 11.94 8.34
CA ALA A 32 -6.87 12.38 8.78
C ALA A 32 -7.67 11.30 9.52
N ASN A 33 -7.25 10.03 9.45
CA ASN A 33 -7.95 8.90 10.04
C ASN A 33 -7.16 8.21 11.17
N PHE A 34 -5.86 8.44 11.27
CA PHE A 34 -4.98 7.74 12.19
C PHE A 34 -4.04 8.70 12.93
N THR A 35 -3.74 8.37 14.18
CA THR A 35 -2.69 9.05 14.95
C THR A 35 -1.32 8.65 14.44
N GLU A 36 -0.32 9.51 14.62
CA GLU A 36 1.08 9.25 14.25
C GLU A 36 1.57 7.89 14.78
N LYS A 37 1.37 7.62 16.07
CA LYS A 37 1.72 6.32 16.68
C LYS A 37 1.02 5.13 16.03
N SER A 38 -0.22 5.30 15.57
CA SER A 38 -0.93 4.23 14.84
C SER A 38 -0.33 4.03 13.45
N ILE A 39 0.04 5.12 12.77
CA ILE A 39 0.71 5.09 11.47
C ILE A 39 2.06 4.38 11.59
N GLU A 40 2.86 4.71 12.60
CA GLU A 40 4.13 4.03 12.89
C GLU A 40 3.94 2.52 13.10
N ALA A 41 2.90 2.12 13.85
CA ALA A 41 2.58 0.71 14.04
C ALA A 41 2.22 0.02 12.72
N TYR A 42 1.44 0.67 11.83
CA TYR A 42 1.15 0.13 10.50
C TYR A 42 2.38 0.08 9.60
N GLN A 43 3.27 1.07 9.69
CA GLN A 43 4.56 1.05 9.00
C GLN A 43 5.41 -0.14 9.46
N GLN A 44 5.49 -0.40 10.76
CA GLN A 44 6.19 -1.56 11.30
C GLN A 44 5.56 -2.88 10.82
N ASN A 45 4.24 -3.01 10.96
CA ASN A 45 3.49 -4.21 10.55
C ASN A 45 3.52 -4.44 9.04
N SER A 46 3.75 -3.40 8.23
CA SER A 46 3.86 -3.59 6.78
C SER A 46 5.05 -4.46 6.38
N MET A 47 6.08 -4.56 7.22
CA MET A 47 7.20 -5.48 7.00
C MET A 47 6.80 -6.94 7.14
N ASP A 48 5.74 -7.28 7.88
CA ASP A 48 5.20 -8.64 7.89
C ASP A 48 4.64 -9.00 6.50
N LYS A 49 4.01 -8.03 5.81
CA LYS A 49 3.51 -8.21 4.44
C LYS A 49 4.64 -8.38 3.43
N VAL A 50 5.72 -7.63 3.62
CA VAL A 50 6.95 -7.77 2.82
C VAL A 50 7.61 -9.14 3.08
N SER A 51 7.64 -9.60 4.33
CA SER A 51 8.16 -10.91 4.70
C SER A 51 7.34 -12.04 4.07
N GLU A 52 6.02 -11.94 4.12
CA GLU A 52 5.08 -12.87 3.46
C GLU A 52 5.37 -12.99 1.95
N LEU A 53 5.60 -11.86 1.26
CA LEU A 53 5.98 -11.87 -0.16
C LEU A 53 7.23 -12.71 -0.42
N TYR A 54 8.32 -12.48 0.31
CA TYR A 54 9.58 -13.17 0.04
C TYR A 54 9.57 -14.64 0.47
N GLN A 55 8.76 -15.00 1.47
CA GLN A 55 8.47 -16.39 1.79
C GLN A 55 7.75 -17.09 0.63
N TYR A 56 6.71 -16.47 0.06
CA TYR A 56 6.02 -17.04 -1.10
C TYR A 56 6.91 -17.11 -2.34
N LEU A 57 7.75 -16.11 -2.62
CA LEU A 57 8.70 -16.15 -3.73
C LEU A 57 9.69 -17.32 -3.58
N THR A 58 10.18 -17.56 -2.36
CA THR A 58 11.05 -18.71 -2.06
C THR A 58 10.34 -20.03 -2.32
N LEU A 59 9.12 -20.22 -1.78
CA LEU A 59 8.32 -21.43 -1.99
C LEU A 59 7.94 -21.64 -3.46
N TYR A 60 7.66 -20.56 -4.18
CA TYR A 60 7.31 -20.59 -5.60
C TYR A 60 8.52 -20.99 -6.47
N SER A 61 9.71 -20.52 -6.09
CA SER A 61 10.95 -20.85 -6.77
C SER A 61 11.39 -22.30 -6.58
N ASP A 62 10.96 -22.96 -5.50
CA ASP A 62 11.29 -24.37 -5.23
C ASP A 62 10.91 -25.26 -6.44
N LYS A 63 11.88 -26.08 -6.85
CA LYS A 63 11.74 -27.06 -7.95
C LYS A 63 10.90 -28.28 -7.56
N ASN A 64 10.72 -28.51 -6.26
CA ASN A 64 9.95 -29.63 -5.73
C ASN A 64 8.47 -29.29 -5.50
N SER A 65 8.10 -28.00 -5.57
CA SER A 65 6.72 -27.55 -5.47
C SER A 65 5.91 -28.04 -6.67
N ASN A 66 4.76 -28.66 -6.42
CA ASN A 66 3.87 -29.13 -7.48
C ASN A 66 3.10 -27.97 -8.16
N ALA A 67 2.50 -28.25 -9.32
CA ALA A 67 1.81 -27.25 -10.13
C ALA A 67 0.62 -26.57 -9.43
N GLU A 68 -0.15 -27.32 -8.64
CA GLU A 68 -1.30 -26.78 -7.90
C GLU A 68 -0.84 -25.80 -6.81
N LEU A 69 0.19 -26.16 -6.05
CA LEU A 69 0.79 -25.27 -5.06
C LEU A 69 1.36 -24.00 -5.72
N LYS A 70 2.04 -24.13 -6.88
CA LYS A 70 2.57 -22.97 -7.60
C LYS A 70 1.47 -22.02 -8.06
N LYS A 71 0.34 -22.55 -8.53
CA LYS A 71 -0.83 -21.74 -8.89
C LYS A 71 -1.35 -20.96 -7.69
N GLN A 72 -1.54 -21.61 -6.54
CA GLN A 72 -1.99 -20.96 -5.31
C GLN A 72 -0.98 -19.91 -4.82
N LEU A 73 0.32 -20.18 -4.90
CA LEU A 73 1.36 -19.22 -4.55
C LEU A 73 1.36 -18.01 -5.48
N MET A 74 1.15 -18.21 -6.79
CA MET A 74 1.04 -17.11 -7.75
C MET A 74 -0.17 -16.22 -7.45
N GLU A 75 -1.33 -16.81 -7.14
CA GLU A 75 -2.53 -16.09 -6.73
C GLU A 75 -2.29 -15.31 -5.42
N ASN A 76 -1.68 -15.95 -4.42
CA ASN A 76 -1.35 -15.31 -3.15
C ASN A 76 -0.39 -14.14 -3.34
N ILE A 77 0.73 -14.33 -4.06
CA ILE A 77 1.71 -13.27 -4.37
C ILE A 77 1.02 -12.10 -5.06
N THR A 78 0.25 -12.37 -6.11
CA THR A 78 -0.44 -11.32 -6.88
C THR A 78 -1.44 -10.57 -6.00
N SER A 79 -2.14 -11.27 -5.10
CA SER A 79 -3.08 -10.66 -4.16
C SER A 79 -2.41 -9.74 -3.12
N LEU A 80 -1.10 -9.84 -2.89
CA LEU A 80 -0.40 -8.93 -1.98
C LEU A 80 -0.29 -7.52 -2.58
N PHE A 81 -0.26 -7.42 -3.91
CA PHE A 81 -0.07 -6.15 -4.60
C PHE A 81 -1.39 -5.42 -4.86
N ILE A 82 -1.30 -4.10 -4.98
CA ILE A 82 -2.45 -3.26 -5.36
C ILE A 82 -2.74 -3.34 -6.87
N GLU A 83 -1.71 -3.56 -7.68
CA GLU A 83 -1.77 -3.57 -9.14
C GLU A 83 -1.15 -4.86 -9.70
N GLU A 84 -1.78 -5.45 -10.72
CA GLU A 84 -1.29 -6.67 -11.38
C GLU A 84 0.05 -6.43 -12.10
N ASN A 85 0.24 -5.23 -12.66
CA ASN A 85 1.44 -4.84 -13.40
C ASN A 85 2.46 -4.10 -12.53
N THR A 86 2.63 -4.54 -11.28
CA THR A 86 3.61 -3.96 -10.35
C THR A 86 5.03 -4.08 -10.92
N LYS A 87 5.80 -2.99 -10.82
CA LYS A 87 7.20 -2.92 -11.24
C LYS A 87 8.12 -3.39 -10.11
N ILE A 88 9.06 -4.25 -10.47
CA ILE A 88 9.97 -4.91 -9.54
C ILE A 88 11.40 -4.77 -10.07
N TYR A 89 12.32 -4.44 -9.17
CA TYR A 89 13.74 -4.46 -9.43
C TYR A 89 14.22 -5.89 -9.71
N ASP A 90 14.91 -6.09 -10.84
CA ASP A 90 15.39 -7.40 -11.24
C ASP A 90 16.62 -7.81 -10.42
N PHE A 91 16.38 -8.61 -9.39
CA PHE A 91 17.41 -9.16 -8.51
C PHE A 91 18.34 -10.18 -9.18
N LEU A 92 18.01 -10.64 -10.39
CA LEU A 92 18.67 -11.77 -11.04
C LEU A 92 19.50 -11.36 -12.24
N SER A 93 19.30 -10.14 -12.75
CA SER A 93 20.02 -9.65 -13.93
C SER A 93 21.19 -8.75 -13.54
N PRO A 94 22.37 -8.92 -14.18
CA PRO A 94 23.49 -7.99 -14.01
C PRO A 94 23.17 -6.57 -14.54
N GLU A 95 22.17 -6.44 -15.42
CA GLU A 95 21.77 -5.16 -16.02
C GLU A 95 20.88 -4.32 -15.10
N LYS A 96 20.46 -4.85 -13.93
CA LYS A 96 19.74 -4.10 -12.88
C LYS A 96 18.52 -3.32 -13.40
N LYS A 97 17.69 -3.98 -14.20
CA LYS A 97 16.52 -3.39 -14.85
C LYS A 97 15.29 -3.45 -13.95
N ILE A 98 14.31 -2.60 -14.24
CA ILE A 98 12.96 -2.70 -13.70
C ILE A 98 12.14 -3.60 -14.64
N ILE A 99 11.51 -4.63 -14.07
CA ILE A 99 10.68 -5.62 -14.77
C ILE A 99 9.30 -5.68 -14.13
N ASN A 100 8.34 -6.36 -14.75
CA ASN A 100 7.05 -6.63 -14.11
C ASN A 100 7.16 -7.84 -13.17
N LEU A 101 6.31 -7.88 -12.14
CA LEU A 101 6.20 -9.00 -11.20
C LEU A 101 6.05 -10.36 -11.92
N SER A 102 5.21 -10.43 -12.95
CA SER A 102 5.03 -11.65 -13.75
C SER A 102 6.32 -12.13 -14.40
N LEU A 103 7.17 -11.21 -14.86
CA LEU A 103 8.47 -11.55 -15.45
C LEU A 103 9.45 -12.04 -14.37
N LEU A 104 9.42 -11.47 -13.16
CA LEU A 104 10.20 -12.00 -12.04
C LEU A 104 9.77 -13.43 -11.71
N LEU A 105 8.47 -13.69 -11.59
CA LEU A 105 7.92 -15.03 -11.32
C LEU A 105 8.41 -16.04 -12.36
N ASN A 106 8.32 -15.72 -13.66
CA ASN A 106 8.83 -16.58 -14.73
C ASN A 106 10.34 -16.87 -14.59
N LYS A 107 11.14 -15.89 -14.14
CA LYS A 107 12.59 -16.07 -13.98
C LYS A 107 12.96 -16.98 -12.81
N ILE A 108 12.18 -16.96 -11.72
CA ILE A 108 12.49 -17.72 -10.51
C ILE A 108 11.87 -19.12 -10.51
N GLU A 109 10.90 -19.40 -11.38
CA GLU A 109 10.16 -20.65 -11.37
C GLU A 109 11.08 -21.87 -11.52
N ASN A 110 10.99 -22.81 -10.58
CA ASN A 110 11.77 -24.06 -10.55
C ASN A 110 13.30 -23.84 -10.50
N LYS A 111 13.76 -22.68 -10.01
CA LYS A 111 15.18 -22.35 -9.90
C LYS A 111 15.75 -22.45 -8.48
N SER A 112 14.90 -22.71 -7.48
CA SER A 112 15.29 -22.86 -6.07
C SER A 112 16.05 -21.64 -5.52
N TYR A 113 15.60 -20.43 -5.88
CA TYR A 113 16.04 -19.20 -5.24
C TYR A 113 15.48 -19.09 -3.82
N GLU A 114 16.31 -18.65 -2.88
CA GLU A 114 15.88 -18.22 -1.56
C GLU A 114 15.99 -16.71 -1.44
N PHE A 115 14.97 -16.10 -0.84
CA PHE A 115 14.88 -14.67 -0.58
C PHE A 115 14.85 -14.44 0.94
N LYS A 116 15.79 -13.66 1.46
CA LYS A 116 15.91 -13.37 2.91
C LYS A 116 15.95 -11.87 3.15
N LEU A 117 15.01 -11.39 3.97
CA LEU A 117 15.03 -10.01 4.43
C LEU A 117 16.15 -9.80 5.45
N LYS A 118 16.82 -8.66 5.33
CA LYS A 118 17.75 -8.19 6.36
C LYS A 118 16.97 -7.55 7.52
N PRO A 119 17.50 -7.60 8.75
CA PRO A 119 16.76 -7.20 9.95
C PRO A 119 16.50 -5.69 10.05
N SER A 120 17.20 -4.86 9.29
CA SER A 120 17.04 -3.41 9.31
C SER A 120 16.19 -2.92 8.14
N TYR A 121 15.21 -2.08 8.44
CA TYR A 121 14.43 -1.32 7.47
C TYR A 121 14.15 0.08 8.01
N ASN A 122 13.80 0.99 7.11
CA ASN A 122 13.33 2.33 7.42
C ASN A 122 12.05 2.62 6.64
N SER A 123 11.10 3.32 7.25
CA SER A 123 9.92 3.81 6.55
C SER A 123 10.04 5.33 6.33
N THR A 124 9.82 5.78 5.10
CA THR A 124 9.94 7.18 4.67
C THR A 124 8.75 7.60 3.82
N ASP A 125 8.70 8.88 3.45
CA ASP A 125 7.82 9.40 2.40
C ASP A 125 6.32 9.14 2.64
N LEU A 126 5.86 9.40 3.87
CA LEU A 126 4.43 9.34 4.19
C LEU A 126 3.68 10.33 3.29
N SER A 127 2.80 9.78 2.48
CA SER A 127 1.94 10.49 1.54
C SER A 127 0.48 10.29 1.91
N PHE A 128 -0.42 10.71 1.04
CA PHE A 128 -1.87 10.67 1.27
C PHE A 128 -2.39 9.27 1.65
N ASN A 129 -1.99 8.22 0.94
CA ASN A 129 -2.43 6.83 1.15
C ASN A 129 -1.31 5.80 1.01
N SER A 130 -0.05 6.24 1.11
CA SER A 130 1.10 5.35 0.96
C SER A 130 2.33 5.87 1.70
N TRP A 131 3.30 4.99 1.91
CA TRP A 131 4.66 5.33 2.33
C TRP A 131 5.65 4.41 1.61
N THR A 132 6.94 4.65 1.82
CA THR A 132 8.01 3.82 1.28
C THR A 132 8.70 3.07 2.40
N ASN A 133 8.92 1.77 2.25
CA ASN A 133 9.83 1.00 3.10
C ASN A 133 11.12 0.76 2.35
N GLN A 134 12.23 1.20 2.91
CA GLN A 134 13.57 0.85 2.46
C GLN A 134 14.09 -0.34 3.28
N TYR A 135 14.53 -1.40 2.63
CA TYR A 135 15.07 -2.58 3.32
C TYR A 135 16.12 -3.31 2.48
N GLY A 136 16.91 -4.15 3.15
CA GLY A 136 17.87 -5.02 2.50
C GLY A 136 17.28 -6.39 2.20
N ILE A 137 17.63 -6.95 1.04
CA ILE A 137 17.31 -8.33 0.66
C ILE A 137 18.56 -9.07 0.21
N GLU A 138 18.66 -10.31 0.66
CA GLU A 138 19.60 -11.31 0.17
C GLU A 138 18.88 -12.31 -0.73
N VAL A 139 19.46 -12.58 -1.89
CA VAL A 139 18.96 -13.56 -2.85
C VAL A 139 20.06 -14.58 -3.11
N THR A 140 19.76 -15.87 -2.95
CA THR A 140 20.72 -16.96 -3.22
C THR A 140 20.09 -18.03 -4.08
N ASN A 141 20.89 -18.73 -4.89
CA ASN A 141 20.50 -19.95 -5.62
C ASN A 141 21.35 -21.16 -5.19
N GLY A 142 21.92 -21.11 -3.98
CA GLY A 142 22.82 -22.13 -3.43
C GLY A 142 24.27 -22.02 -3.90
N ILE A 143 24.55 -21.30 -4.98
CA ILE A 143 25.90 -21.11 -5.53
C ILE A 143 26.34 -19.65 -5.43
N SER A 144 25.45 -18.74 -5.80
CA SER A 144 25.70 -17.30 -5.81
C SER A 144 24.78 -16.61 -4.81
N GLN A 145 25.31 -15.60 -4.14
CA GLN A 145 24.58 -14.76 -3.19
C GLN A 145 24.67 -13.31 -3.64
N PHE A 146 23.53 -12.65 -3.68
CA PHE A 146 23.37 -11.27 -4.09
C PHE A 146 22.70 -10.48 -2.98
N ASN A 147 23.15 -9.25 -2.79
CA ASN A 147 22.63 -8.35 -1.77
C ASN A 147 22.14 -7.08 -2.43
N PHE A 148 20.92 -6.68 -2.08
CA PHE A 148 20.29 -5.48 -2.62
C PHE A 148 19.69 -4.67 -1.49
N THR A 149 19.68 -3.36 -1.68
CA THR A 149 18.80 -2.45 -0.94
C THR A 149 17.71 -2.03 -1.91
N VAL A 150 16.47 -2.05 -1.46
CA VAL A 150 15.31 -1.66 -2.27
C VAL A 150 14.39 -0.75 -1.50
N ASN A 151 13.67 0.07 -2.25
CA ASN A 151 12.58 0.92 -1.81
C ASN A 151 11.27 0.32 -2.32
N GLN A 152 10.43 -0.14 -1.41
CA GLN A 152 9.11 -0.67 -1.73
C GLN A 152 8.03 0.31 -1.32
N LYS A 153 7.16 0.65 -2.28
CA LYS A 153 5.97 1.42 -1.97
C LYS A 153 4.95 0.54 -1.25
N ILE A 154 4.36 1.07 -0.19
CA ILE A 154 3.32 0.43 0.62
C ILE A 154 2.07 1.30 0.55
N TYR A 155 0.96 0.72 0.12
CA TYR A 155 -0.34 1.37 0.10
C TYR A 155 -1.12 1.01 1.35
N PHE A 156 -1.73 2.02 1.96
CA PHE A 156 -2.64 1.87 3.07
C PHE A 156 -3.87 2.70 2.78
N SER A 157 -4.94 2.00 2.39
CA SER A 157 -6.14 2.63 1.87
C SER A 157 -7.40 1.94 2.41
N PRO A 158 -8.52 2.68 2.49
CA PRO A 158 -9.79 2.10 2.87
C PRO A 158 -10.30 1.16 1.77
N ASN A 159 -10.84 0.02 2.19
CA ASN A 159 -11.47 -0.98 1.35
C ASN A 159 -12.83 -1.35 1.95
N GLU A 160 -13.88 -1.35 1.14
CA GLU A 160 -15.21 -1.75 1.58
C GLU A 160 -15.31 -3.28 1.59
N LYS A 161 -15.56 -3.84 2.77
CA LYS A 161 -15.76 -5.28 2.95
C LYS A 161 -17.20 -5.57 3.38
N THR A 162 -17.79 -6.56 2.73
CA THR A 162 -19.14 -7.04 3.05
C THR A 162 -19.06 -8.19 4.04
N PHE A 163 -19.75 -8.05 5.17
CA PHE A 163 -19.89 -9.05 6.22
C PHE A 163 -21.37 -9.41 6.36
N GLY A 164 -21.78 -10.48 5.67
CA GLY A 164 -23.20 -10.85 5.54
C GLY A 164 -23.96 -9.78 4.76
N VAL A 165 -24.85 -9.05 5.43
CA VAL A 165 -25.65 -7.96 4.83
C VAL A 165 -25.11 -6.56 5.15
N LYS A 166 -24.01 -6.45 5.90
CA LYS A 166 -23.44 -5.16 6.32
C LYS A 166 -22.14 -4.88 5.55
N ASN A 167 -21.96 -3.64 5.12
CA ASN A 167 -20.69 -3.15 4.59
C ASN A 167 -19.93 -2.38 5.66
N LYS A 168 -18.62 -2.58 5.71
CA LYS A 168 -17.72 -1.86 6.61
C LYS A 168 -16.44 -1.48 5.86
N THR A 169 -16.04 -0.22 5.98
CA THR A 169 -14.72 0.24 5.58
C THR A 169 -13.66 -0.39 6.50
N VAL A 170 -12.74 -1.15 5.92
CA VAL A 170 -11.56 -1.71 6.58
C VAL A 170 -10.34 -1.18 5.85
N TRP A 171 -9.35 -0.72 6.58
CA TRP A 171 -8.10 -0.29 5.97
C TRP A 171 -7.18 -1.48 5.80
N ASP A 172 -6.66 -1.66 4.58
CA ASP A 172 -5.82 -2.79 4.22
C ASP A 172 -4.44 -2.28 3.77
N ILE A 173 -3.40 -3.07 4.04
CA ILE A 173 -2.06 -2.85 3.50
C ILE A 173 -1.91 -3.67 2.22
N LYS A 174 -1.47 -3.00 1.15
CA LYS A 174 -1.11 -3.60 -0.13
C LYS A 174 0.29 -3.19 -0.54
N LEU A 175 0.99 -4.09 -1.20
CA LEU A 175 2.32 -3.86 -1.74
C LEU A 175 2.22 -3.11 -3.07
N GLY A 176 3.20 -2.27 -3.35
CA GLY A 176 3.41 -1.59 -4.62
C GLY A 176 4.77 -1.90 -5.21
N ASP A 177 5.21 -1.01 -6.10
CA ASP A 177 6.49 -1.12 -6.80
C ASP A 177 7.67 -1.34 -5.85
N ILE A 178 8.62 -2.16 -6.29
CA ILE A 178 9.90 -2.41 -5.64
C ILE A 178 10.99 -1.86 -6.55
N LEU A 179 11.62 -0.77 -6.14
CA LEU A 179 12.64 -0.04 -6.90
C LEU A 179 13.98 -0.10 -6.14
N PRO A 180 15.12 0.12 -6.81
CA PRO A 180 16.42 0.23 -6.11
C PRO A 180 16.48 1.42 -5.17
#